data_AF-A0A4R4PM55-F1
#
_entry.id   AF-A0A4R4PM55-F1
#
_cell.length_a   1.000
_cell.length_b   1.000
_cell.length_c   1.000
_cell.angle_alpha   90.00
_cell.angle_beta   90.00
_cell.angle_gamma   90.00
#
_symmetry.space_group_name_H-M   'P 1'
#
loop_
_entity.id
_entity.type
_entity.pdbx_description
1 polymer ?
#
loop_
_entity_poly.entity_id
_entity_poly.type
_entity_poly.pdbx_seq_one_letter_code
_entity_poly.pdbx_strand_id
1 'polypeptide(L)'
;MVTKRDLDAWADALDAGNDGEAIGQLRGVIARLVIAADAVATVEVALGNLRTQEPIAGLQRAGGHLEEAQTALVQLMRSFSLHERGR
;
A
#
# COMPACT_ATOMS: atom_id res chain seq x y z
N MET A 1 -10.34 11.10 9.92
CA MET A 1 -9.54 10.90 11.15
C MET A 1 -9.74 9.46 11.55
N VAL A 2 -8.68 8.65 11.61
CA VAL A 2 -8.78 7.23 12.00
C VAL A 2 -9.02 7.16 13.51
N THR A 3 -9.99 6.38 13.96
CA THR A 3 -10.28 6.23 15.40
C THR A 3 -9.44 5.12 16.03
N LYS A 4 -9.33 5.13 17.37
CA LYS A 4 -8.70 4.02 18.12
C LYS A 4 -9.31 2.66 17.74
N ARG A 5 -10.64 2.58 17.67
CA ARG A 5 -11.36 1.35 17.27
C ARG A 5 -10.96 0.89 15.86
N ASP A 6 -10.76 1.83 14.94
CA ASP A 6 -10.34 1.49 13.58
C ASP A 6 -8.90 0.95 13.57
N LEU A 7 -7.99 1.55 14.35
CA LEU A 7 -6.62 1.04 14.51
C LEU A 7 -6.59 -0.34 15.16
N ASP A 8 -7.46 -0.57 16.15
CA ASP A 8 -7.59 -1.88 16.79
C ASP A 8 -8.04 -2.95 15.79
N ALA A 9 -9.06 -2.64 14.97
CA ALA A 9 -9.52 -3.55 13.92
C ALA A 9 -8.45 -3.81 12.85
N TRP A 10 -7.65 -2.79 12.52
CA TRP A 10 -6.50 -2.95 11.62
C TRP A 10 -5.41 -3.84 12.23
N ALA A 11 -5.10 -3.67 13.51
CA ALA A 11 -4.13 -4.52 14.19
C ALA A 11 -4.59 -5.98 14.19
N ASP A 12 -5.87 -6.23 14.45
CA ASP A 12 -6.46 -7.57 14.41
C ASP A 12 -6.43 -8.15 12.98
N ALA A 13 -6.74 -7.35 11.96
CA ALA A 13 -6.67 -7.77 10.55
C ALA A 13 -5.22 -8.06 10.07
N LEU A 14 -4.23 -7.41 10.68
CA LEU A 14 -2.82 -7.61 10.42
C LEU A 14 -2.20 -8.73 11.27
N ASP A 15 -2.99 -9.35 12.16
CA ASP A 15 -2.53 -10.32 13.16
C ASP A 15 -1.35 -9.78 14.01
N ALA A 16 -1.48 -8.52 14.43
CA ALA A 16 -0.45 -7.79 15.18
C ALA A 16 -0.83 -7.62 16.66
N GLY A 17 0.06 -8.03 17.56
CA GLY A 17 -0.13 -7.92 19.01
C GLY A 17 0.13 -6.52 19.57
N ASN A 18 0.86 -5.67 18.84
CA ASN A 18 1.17 -4.30 19.21
C ASN A 18 1.34 -3.39 17.98
N ASP A 19 1.37 -2.08 18.19
CA ASP A 19 1.50 -1.09 17.13
C ASP A 19 2.81 -1.24 16.32
N GLY A 20 3.89 -1.69 16.95
CA GLY A 20 5.17 -1.94 16.28
C GLY A 20 5.12 -3.08 15.27
N GLU A 21 4.45 -4.18 15.63
CA GLU A 21 4.17 -5.31 14.74
C GLU A 21 3.27 -4.90 13.58
N ALA A 22 2.20 -4.14 13.86
CA ALA A 22 1.30 -3.63 12.83
C ALA A 22 2.06 -2.76 11.81
N ILE A 23 2.92 -1.85 12.29
CA ILE A 23 3.82 -1.04 11.45
C ILE A 23 4.76 -1.94 10.62
N GLY A 24 5.29 -3.01 11.20
CA GLY A 24 6.13 -3.99 10.50
C GLY A 24 5.39 -4.69 9.35
N GLN A 25 4.17 -5.17 9.61
CA GLN A 25 3.32 -5.79 8.59
C GLN A 25 2.98 -4.80 7.46
N LEU A 26 2.61 -3.57 7.81
CA LEU A 26 2.32 -2.52 6.83
C LEU A 26 3.53 -2.18 5.95
N ARG A 27 4.74 -2.14 6.51
CA ARG A 27 5.99 -2.00 5.71
C ARG A 27 6.16 -3.14 4.72
N GLY A 28 5.87 -4.38 5.13
CA GLY A 28 5.91 -5.55 4.25
C GLY A 28 4.92 -5.44 3.09
N VAL A 29 3.70 -4.96 3.35
CA VAL A 29 2.69 -4.71 2.31
C VAL A 29 3.14 -3.60 1.35
N ILE A 30 3.65 -2.48 1.87
CA ILE A 30 4.16 -1.37 1.04
C ILE A 30 5.29 -1.85 0.13
N ALA A 31 6.24 -2.65 0.64
CA ALA A 31 7.33 -3.19 -0.18
C ALA A 31 6.81 -4.04 -1.36
N ARG A 32 5.75 -4.84 -1.14
CA ARG A 32 5.09 -5.62 -2.20
C ARG A 32 4.37 -4.72 -3.21
N LEU A 33 3.74 -3.64 -2.77
CA LEU A 33 3.11 -2.67 -3.67
C LEU A 33 4.13 -1.94 -4.54
N VAL A 34 5.31 -1.62 -4.01
CA VAL A 34 6.41 -1.01 -4.78
C VAL A 34 6.87 -1.97 -5.89
N ILE A 35 7.06 -3.25 -5.56
CA ILE A 35 7.41 -4.27 -6.56
C ILE A 35 6.31 -4.40 -7.63
N ALA A 36 5.04 -4.39 -7.24
CA ALA A 36 3.93 -4.45 -8.18
C ALA A 36 3.88 -3.21 -9.10
N ALA A 37 4.15 -2.02 -8.56
CA ALA A 37 4.17 -0.78 -9.35
C ALA A 37 5.32 -0.80 -10.38
N ASP A 38 6.49 -1.28 -9.99
CA ASP A 38 7.64 -1.46 -10.89
C ASP A 38 7.34 -2.46 -12.02
N ALA A 39 6.65 -3.57 -11.70
CA ALA A 39 6.21 -4.54 -12.68
C ALA A 39 5.20 -3.92 -13.67
N VAL A 40 4.23 -3.15 -13.19
CA VAL A 40 3.26 -2.43 -14.04
C VAL A 40 3.96 -1.45 -14.97
N ALA A 41 4.89 -0.64 -14.43
CA ALA A 41 5.66 0.31 -15.23
C ALA A 41 6.52 -0.40 -16.30
N THR A 42 7.13 -1.52 -15.96
CA THR A 42 7.92 -2.33 -16.91
C THR A 42 7.05 -2.84 -18.06
N VAL A 43 5.84 -3.34 -17.78
CA VAL A 43 4.90 -3.79 -18.81
C VAL A 43 4.40 -2.61 -19.65
N GLU A 44 4.13 -1.45 -19.03
CA GLU A 44 3.70 -0.25 -19.75
C GLU A 44 4.76 0.19 -20.76
N VAL A 45 6.04 0.23 -20.37
CA VAL A 45 7.15 0.56 -21.28
C VAL A 45 7.25 -0.45 -22.42
N ALA A 46 7.12 -1.75 -22.13
CA ALA A 46 7.18 -2.79 -23.16
C ALA A 46 6.04 -2.65 -24.19
N LEU A 47 4.82 -2.35 -23.74
CA LEU A 47 3.66 -2.16 -24.61
C LEU A 47 3.69 -0.81 -25.34
N GLY A 48 4.22 0.24 -24.73
CA GLY A 48 4.49 1.54 -25.37
C GLY A 48 5.38 1.39 -26.61
N ASN A 49 6.42 0.55 -26.51
CA ASN A 49 7.29 0.24 -27.64
C ASN A 49 6.57 -0.48 -28.80
N LEU A 50 5.48 -1.20 -28.50
CA LEU A 50 4.65 -1.90 -29.48
C LEU A 50 3.50 -1.04 -30.04
N ARG A 51 3.37 0.21 -29.61
CA ARG A 51 2.31 1.17 -30.00
C ARG A 51 0.87 0.67 -29.74
N THR A 52 0.68 -0.23 -28.78
CA THR A 52 -0.65 -0.71 -28.38
C THR A 52 -1.26 0.24 -27.34
N GLN A 53 -2.27 1.03 -27.71
CA GLN A 53 -2.78 2.08 -26.83
C GLN A 53 -3.77 1.61 -25.75
N GLU A 54 -4.60 0.62 -26.02
CA GLU A 54 -5.65 0.17 -25.09
C GLU A 54 -5.09 -0.44 -23.78
N PRO A 55 -4.07 -1.32 -23.82
CA PRO A 55 -3.49 -1.89 -22.60
C PRO A 55 -2.79 -0.86 -21.70
N ILE A 56 -2.23 0.21 -22.29
CA ILE A 56 -1.48 1.25 -21.58
C ILE A 56 -2.41 2.01 -20.63
N ALA A 57 -3.60 2.41 -21.07
CA ALA A 57 -4.56 3.09 -20.21
C ALA A 57 -5.05 2.22 -19.03
N GLY A 58 -5.07 0.90 -19.19
CA GLY A 58 -5.33 -0.04 -18.09
C GLY A 58 -4.20 -0.06 -17.07
N LEU A 59 -2.95 -0.12 -17.54
CA LEU A 59 -1.75 -0.15 -16.70
C LEU A 59 -1.54 1.17 -15.94
N GLN A 60 -1.77 2.31 -16.58
CA GLN A 60 -1.68 3.62 -15.93
C GLN A 60 -2.66 3.75 -14.77
N ARG A 61 -3.90 3.27 -14.95
CA ARG A 61 -4.89 3.22 -13.86
C ARG A 61 -4.47 2.28 -12.75
N ALA A 62 -3.94 1.10 -13.09
CA ALA A 62 -3.42 0.17 -12.10
C ALA A 62 -2.26 0.79 -11.30
N GLY A 63 -1.32 1.47 -11.97
CA GLY A 63 -0.22 2.21 -11.34
C GLY A 63 -0.72 3.28 -10.37
N GLY A 64 -1.70 4.11 -10.79
CA GLY A 64 -2.31 5.12 -9.93
C GLY A 64 -2.96 4.52 -8.67
N HIS A 65 -3.71 3.42 -8.80
CA HIS A 65 -4.30 2.74 -7.65
C HIS A 65 -3.24 2.17 -6.68
N LEU A 66 -2.10 1.70 -7.20
CA LEU A 66 -1.00 1.22 -6.37
C LEU A 66 -0.35 2.36 -5.58
N GLU A 67 -0.17 3.54 -6.19
CA GLU A 67 0.35 4.74 -5.52
C GLU A 67 -0.60 5.28 -4.44
N GLU A 68 -1.91 5.30 -4.73
CA GLU A 68 -2.95 5.66 -3.77
C GLU A 68 -2.95 4.72 -2.57
N ALA A 69 -2.88 3.41 -2.82
CA ALA A 69 -2.79 2.41 -1.76
C ALA A 69 -1.53 2.59 -0.90
N GLN A 70 -0.37 2.84 -1.51
CA GLN A 70 0.87 3.13 -0.77
C GLN A 70 0.71 4.37 0.13
N THR A 71 0.13 5.44 -0.40
CA THR A 71 -0.12 6.68 0.35
C THR A 71 -1.04 6.44 1.54
N ALA A 72 -2.13 5.70 1.34
CA ALA A 72 -3.06 5.35 2.41
C ALA A 72 -2.39 4.51 3.51
N LEU A 73 -1.56 3.52 3.15
CA LEU A 73 -0.84 2.69 4.11
C LEU A 73 0.19 3.49 4.90
N VAL A 74 0.89 4.44 4.28
CA VAL A 74 1.81 5.35 4.98
C VAL A 74 1.06 6.22 5.99
N GLN A 75 -0.13 6.72 5.65
CA GLN A 75 -0.97 7.47 6.58
C GLN A 75 -1.47 6.60 7.74
N LEU A 76 -1.82 5.34 7.47
CA LEU A 76 -2.20 4.38 8.50
C LEU A 76 -1.03 4.07 9.45
N MET A 77 0.18 3.86 8.94
CA MET A 77 1.39 3.66 9.76
C MET A 77 1.67 4.85 10.68
N ARG A 78 1.48 6.08 10.19
CA ARG A 78 1.61 7.29 11.04
C ARG A 78 0.55 7.29 12.14
N SER A 79 -0.66 6.84 11.84
CA SER A 79 -1.74 6.73 12.83
C SER A 79 -1.40 5.70 13.92
N PHE A 80 -0.82 4.55 13.55
CA PHE A 80 -0.28 3.58 14.51
C PHE A 80 0.90 4.12 15.33
N SER A 81 1.77 4.95 14.75
CA SER A 81 2.91 5.54 15.48
C SER A 81 2.49 6.56 16.54
N LEU A 82 1.29 7.13 16.41
CA LEU A 82 0.67 8.04 17.37
C LEU A 82 -0.29 7.32 18.32
N HIS A 83 -0.50 6.02 18.11
CA HIS A 83 -1.37 5.19 18.92
C HIS A 83 -0.63 4.69 20.18
N GLU A 84 -1.39 4.33 21.21
CA GLU A 84 -0.86 3.89 22.50
C GLU A 84 -1.26 2.43 22.81
N ARG A 85 -1.39 1.56 21.79
CA ARG A 85 -1.69 0.14 22.03
C ARG A 85 -0.40 -0.61 22.31
N GLY A 86 -0.24 -0.99 23.57
CA GLY A 86 0.85 -1.86 24.03
C GLY A 86 2.18 -1.14 24.23
N ARG A 87 2.16 0.09 24.77
CA ARG A 87 3.25 0.53 25.66
C ARG A 87 3.13 -0.14 27.02
#